data_AF-A0A2N6DFT9-F1
#
_entry.id   AF-A0A2N6DFT9-F1
#
_cell.length_a   1.000
_cell.length_b   1.000
_cell.length_c   1.000
_cell.angle_alpha   90.00
_cell.angle_beta   90.00
_cell.angle_gamma   90.00
#
_symmetry.space_group_name_H-M   'P 1'
#
loop_
_entity.id
_entity.type
_entity.pdbx_description
1 polymer ?
#
loop_
_entity_poly.entity_id
_entity_poly.type
_entity_poly.pdbx_seq_one_letter_code
_entity_poly.pdbx_strand_id
1 'polypeptide(L)'
;MIYFTSKLKPLSIIMILIMIMTAAPYQAAYASMISTGTAVDTHRALEARDFMNDYMARADVRQELVNMGVSPQEAEMRVAALSDAEIISLSDTIKDSPAGAGAIGAVVGAALIIFLVLLITDITGHTNVYNFTR
;
A
#
# COMPACT_ATOMS: atom_id res chain seq x y z
N MET A 1 -45.56 65.81 1.51
CA MET A 1 -44.61 65.37 0.46
C MET A 1 -43.47 66.37 0.49
N ILE A 2 -42.33 66.23 1.18
CA ILE A 2 -41.12 65.44 0.85
C ILE A 2 -40.18 65.53 2.11
N TYR A 3 -40.54 64.94 3.25
CA TYR A 3 -39.63 64.94 4.44
C TYR A 3 -39.35 63.56 5.02
N PHE A 4 -40.00 62.51 4.51
CA PHE A 4 -39.86 61.16 5.07
C PHE A 4 -38.60 60.42 4.56
N THR A 5 -37.92 60.89 3.51
CA THR A 5 -36.79 60.16 2.90
C THR A 5 -35.42 60.46 3.52
N SER A 6 -35.27 61.45 4.42
CA SER A 6 -33.94 61.79 4.97
C SER A 6 -33.53 60.94 6.18
N LYS A 7 -34.51 60.51 7.01
CA LYS A 7 -34.26 59.67 8.19
C LYS A 7 -34.05 58.19 7.85
N LEU A 8 -34.44 57.74 6.65
CA LEU A 8 -34.19 56.37 6.16
C LEU A 8 -32.77 56.17 5.60
N LYS A 9 -32.05 57.25 5.23
CA LYS A 9 -30.67 57.18 4.72
C LYS A 9 -29.68 56.56 5.72
N PRO A 10 -29.61 56.99 7.00
CA PRO A 10 -28.68 56.37 7.96
C PRO A 10 -29.07 54.93 8.30
N LEU A 11 -30.37 54.61 8.30
CA LEU A 11 -30.85 53.24 8.55
C LEU A 11 -30.46 52.29 7.40
N SER A 12 -30.55 52.76 6.15
CA SER A 12 -30.13 52.01 4.98
C SER A 12 -28.61 51.78 4.97
N ILE A 13 -27.82 52.78 5.37
CA ILE A 13 -26.36 52.66 5.53
C ILE A 13 -26.01 51.60 6.58
N ILE A 14 -26.70 51.60 7.73
CA ILE A 14 -26.50 50.59 8.78
C ILE A 14 -26.86 49.18 8.29
N MET A 15 -27.97 49.03 7.55
CA MET A 15 -28.38 47.75 6.97
C MET A 15 -27.36 47.21 5.95
N ILE A 16 -26.86 48.07 5.06
CA ILE A 16 -25.83 47.70 4.08
C ILE A 16 -24.54 47.27 4.80
N LEU A 17 -24.16 47.98 5.86
CA LEU A 17 -22.94 47.69 6.61
C LEU A 17 -23.02 46.35 7.35
N ILE A 18 -24.17 46.01 7.93
CA ILE A 18 -24.44 44.69 8.53
C ILE A 18 -24.41 43.58 7.47
N MET A 19 -24.97 43.85 6.29
CA MET A 19 -25.01 42.88 5.19
C MET A 19 -23.60 42.61 4.62
N ILE A 20 -22.72 43.62 4.57
CA ILE A 20 -21.32 43.45 4.18
C ILE A 20 -20.53 42.66 5.24
N MET A 21 -20.79 42.90 6.53
CA MET A 21 -20.11 42.17 7.62
C MET A 21 -20.48 40.68 7.66
N THR A 22 -21.69 40.31 7.24
CA THR A 22 -22.15 38.90 7.16
C THR A 22 -21.81 38.23 5.83
N ALA A 23 -21.46 39.01 4.80
CA ALA A 23 -20.98 38.51 3.51
C ALA A 23 -19.49 38.11 3.52
N ALA A 24 -18.80 38.24 4.66
CA ALA A 24 -17.50 37.61 4.82
C ALA A 24 -17.66 36.10 4.54
N PRO A 25 -16.84 35.49 3.67
CA PRO A 25 -16.94 34.07 3.42
C PRO A 25 -16.73 33.37 4.77
N TYR A 26 -17.79 32.72 5.27
CA TYR A 26 -17.65 31.75 6.34
C TYR A 26 -16.46 30.89 5.97
N GLN A 27 -15.46 30.87 6.87
CA GLN A 27 -14.25 30.08 6.71
C GLN A 27 -14.69 28.74 6.14
N ALA A 28 -14.13 28.38 4.98
CA ALA A 28 -14.32 27.05 4.44
C ALA A 28 -14.02 26.11 5.60
N ALA A 29 -15.06 25.50 6.16
CA ALA A 29 -14.87 24.42 7.08
C ALA A 29 -14.06 23.44 6.25
N TYR A 30 -12.77 23.31 6.58
CA TYR A 30 -11.95 22.24 6.08
C TYR A 30 -12.60 20.99 6.64
N ALA A 31 -13.64 20.52 5.95
CA ALA A 31 -14.05 19.15 5.97
C ALA A 31 -12.83 18.43 5.38
N SER A 32 -11.88 18.10 6.25
CA SER A 32 -10.93 17.04 5.96
C SER A 32 -11.79 15.90 5.43
N MET A 33 -11.54 15.44 4.21
CA MET A 33 -12.16 14.22 3.71
C MET A 33 -11.68 13.06 4.58
N ILE A 34 -12.33 12.86 5.73
CA ILE A 34 -12.22 11.66 6.54
C ILE A 34 -13.52 10.92 6.28
N SER A 35 -13.53 10.04 5.28
CA SER A 35 -14.58 9.03 5.18
C SER A 35 -14.20 7.80 4.36
N THR A 36 -13.05 7.76 3.68
CA THR A 36 -12.60 6.55 2.98
C THR A 36 -11.11 6.23 3.17
N GLY A 37 -10.24 7.23 3.37
CA GLY A 37 -8.81 6.98 3.61
C GLY A 37 -8.57 6.09 4.83
N THR A 38 -9.13 6.46 5.99
CA THR A 38 -8.93 5.71 7.25
C THR A 38 -9.55 4.30 7.24
N ALA A 39 -10.68 4.12 6.56
CA ALA A 39 -11.33 2.82 6.42
C ALA A 39 -10.59 1.89 5.44
N VAL A 40 -10.00 2.46 4.38
CA VAL A 40 -9.15 1.70 3.43
C VAL A 40 -7.82 1.36 4.07
N ASP A 41 -7.20 2.29 4.81
CA ASP A 41 -5.91 2.07 5.47
C ASP A 41 -5.99 0.98 6.54
N THR A 42 -7.08 0.93 7.30
CA THR A 42 -7.32 -0.17 8.26
C THR A 42 -7.52 -1.52 7.58
N HIS A 43 -8.25 -1.57 6.45
CA HIS A 43 -8.39 -2.79 5.66
C HIS A 43 -7.05 -3.28 5.09
N ARG A 44 -6.23 -2.35 4.55
CA ARG A 44 -4.89 -2.67 4.04
C ARG A 44 -3.94 -3.13 5.14
N ALA A 45 -4.03 -2.57 6.34
CA ALA A 45 -3.24 -2.99 7.47
C ALA A 45 -3.59 -4.42 7.93
N LEU A 46 -4.87 -4.79 7.93
CA LEU A 46 -5.32 -6.15 8.20
C LEU A 46 -4.79 -7.14 7.15
N GLU A 47 -4.92 -6.79 5.87
CA GLU A 47 -4.39 -7.63 4.78
C GLU A 47 -2.87 -7.80 4.86
N ALA A 48 -2.14 -6.71 5.19
CA ALA A 48 -0.70 -6.76 5.39
C ALA A 48 -0.30 -7.65 6.57
N ARG A 49 -1.07 -7.62 7.67
CA ARG A 49 -0.88 -8.50 8.84
C ARG A 49 -1.08 -9.96 8.48
N ASP A 50 -2.17 -10.29 7.78
CA ASP A 50 -2.45 -11.67 7.35
C ASP A 50 -1.35 -12.20 6.42
N PHE A 51 -0.92 -11.38 5.45
CA PHE A 51 0.19 -11.73 4.57
C PHE A 51 1.51 -11.95 5.34
N MET A 52 1.83 -11.10 6.32
CA MET A 52 3.03 -11.27 7.15
C MET A 52 2.96 -12.53 8.02
N ASN A 53 1.79 -12.86 8.58
CA ASN A 53 1.60 -14.07 9.35
C ASN A 53 1.81 -15.32 8.50
N ASP A 54 1.23 -15.36 7.30
CA ASP A 54 1.43 -16.48 6.37
C ASP A 54 2.90 -16.58 5.92
N TYR A 55 3.53 -15.45 5.61
CA TYR A 55 4.92 -15.40 5.21
C TYR A 55 5.87 -15.90 6.32
N MET A 56 5.67 -15.48 7.57
CA MET A 56 6.46 -15.93 8.73
C MET A 56 6.16 -17.38 9.14
N ALA A 57 4.99 -17.93 8.78
CA ALA A 57 4.65 -19.33 9.03
C ALA A 57 5.42 -20.31 8.12
N ARG A 58 5.97 -19.83 6.99
CA ARG A 58 6.70 -20.66 6.05
C ARG A 58 7.98 -21.25 6.66
N ALA A 59 8.22 -22.53 6.42
CA ALA A 59 9.35 -23.26 6.98
C ALA A 59 10.71 -22.71 6.51
N ASP A 60 10.81 -22.27 5.25
CA ASP A 60 12.03 -21.67 4.68
C ASP A 60 12.36 -20.33 5.34
N VAL A 61 11.35 -19.49 5.57
CA VAL A 61 11.51 -18.20 6.26
C VAL A 61 11.95 -18.40 7.71
N ARG A 62 11.33 -19.34 8.44
CA ARG A 62 11.70 -19.66 9.83
C ARG A 62 13.13 -20.17 9.94
N GLN A 63 13.54 -21.05 9.03
CA GLN A 63 14.90 -21.57 9.00
C GLN A 63 15.91 -20.43 8.75
N GLU A 64 15.60 -19.51 7.84
CA GLU A 64 16.50 -18.40 7.55
C GLU A 64 16.60 -17.39 8.70
N LEU A 65 15.49 -17.11 9.40
CA LEU A 65 15.52 -16.31 10.63
C LEU A 65 16.46 -16.93 11.67
N VAL A 66 16.39 -18.25 11.87
CA VAL A 66 17.27 -18.98 12.78
C VAL A 66 18.72 -18.93 12.30
N ASN A 67 18.97 -19.07 10.99
CA ASN A 67 20.32 -18.94 10.40
C ASN A 67 20.92 -17.54 10.66
N MET A 68 20.08 -16.50 10.67
CA MET A 68 20.46 -15.13 11.04
C MET A 68 20.57 -14.89 12.56
N GLY A 69 20.32 -15.91 13.39
CA GLY A 69 20.38 -15.80 14.85
C GLY A 69 19.14 -15.18 15.50
N VAL A 70 18.02 -15.06 14.76
CA VAL A 70 16.74 -14.52 15.26
C VAL A 70 15.79 -15.68 15.53
N SER A 71 15.21 -15.74 16.72
CA SER A 71 14.18 -16.75 17.01
C SER A 71 12.87 -16.40 16.27
N PRO A 72 12.15 -17.39 15.69
CA PRO A 72 10.88 -17.11 15.00
C PRO A 72 9.84 -16.41 15.90
N GLN A 73 9.81 -16.78 17.18
CA GLN A 73 8.89 -16.18 18.16
C GLN A 73 9.21 -14.71 18.42
N GLU A 74 10.49 -14.35 18.48
CA GLU A 74 10.91 -12.96 18.61
C GLU A 74 10.55 -12.14 17.36
N ALA A 75 10.73 -12.71 16.17
CA ALA A 75 10.34 -12.06 14.93
C ALA A 75 8.82 -11.81 14.87
N GLU A 76 8.01 -12.80 15.24
CA GLU A 76 6.55 -12.69 15.33
C GLU A 76 6.12 -11.59 16.31
N MET A 77 6.76 -11.50 17.48
CA MET A 77 6.49 -10.42 18.45
C MET A 77 6.83 -9.03 17.90
N ARG A 78 7.93 -8.89 17.16
CA ARG A 78 8.31 -7.60 16.54
C ARG A 78 7.31 -7.17 15.48
N VAL A 79 6.87 -8.10 14.62
CA VAL A 79 5.83 -7.84 13.62
C VAL A 79 4.51 -7.45 14.28
N ALA A 80 4.13 -8.12 15.37
CA ALA A 80 2.93 -7.79 16.13
C ALA A 80 2.99 -6.37 16.76
N ALA A 81 4.19 -5.91 17.12
CA ALA A 81 4.41 -4.58 17.69
C ALA A 81 4.41 -3.44 16.65
N LEU A 82 4.39 -3.75 15.35
CA LEU A 82 4.39 -2.72 14.30
C LEU A 82 3.05 -1.97 14.23
N SER A 83 3.14 -0.68 13.95
CA SER A 83 1.97 0.14 13.61
C SER A 83 1.41 -0.24 12.23
N ASP A 84 0.18 0.18 11.97
CA ASP A 84 -0.53 -0.13 10.72
C ASP A 84 0.20 0.41 9.48
N ALA A 85 0.81 1.59 9.56
CA ALA A 85 1.59 2.14 8.46
C ALA A 85 2.91 1.36 8.21
N GLU A 86 3.58 0.93 9.29
CA GLU A 86 4.84 0.20 9.21
C GLU A 86 4.64 -1.21 8.64
N ILE A 87 3.57 -1.91 9.04
CA ILE A 87 3.31 -3.26 8.54
C ILE A 87 2.90 -3.26 7.06
N ILE A 88 2.16 -2.24 6.61
CA ILE A 88 1.87 -2.04 5.19
C ILE A 88 3.18 -1.85 4.42
N SER A 89 4.02 -0.90 4.85
CA SER A 89 5.31 -0.63 4.19
C SER A 89 6.24 -1.84 4.17
N LEU A 90 6.29 -2.61 5.26
CA LEU A 90 7.10 -3.82 5.34
C LEU A 90 6.57 -4.89 4.38
N SER A 91 5.25 -5.08 4.35
CA SER A 91 4.62 -6.06 3.48
C SER A 91 4.85 -5.77 1.99
N ASP A 92 4.77 -4.51 1.60
CA ASP A 92 5.02 -4.07 0.22
C ASP A 92 6.50 -4.31 -0.15
N THR A 93 7.43 -4.00 0.76
CA THR A 93 8.86 -4.24 0.55
C THR A 93 9.18 -5.73 0.35
N ILE A 94 8.55 -6.62 1.14
CA ILE A 94 8.76 -8.07 1.03
C ILE A 94 8.14 -8.63 -0.26
N LYS A 95 6.97 -8.13 -0.68
CA LYS A 95 6.34 -8.52 -1.96
C LYS A 95 7.20 -8.13 -3.17
N ASP A 96 7.80 -6.95 -3.11
CA ASP A 96 8.65 -6.45 -4.20
C ASP A 96 10.09 -7.01 -4.16
N SER A 97 10.45 -7.75 -3.12
CA SER A 97 11.79 -8.30 -2.97
C SER A 97 12.00 -9.52 -3.89
N PRO A 98 13.07 -9.53 -4.73
CA PRO A 98 13.40 -10.67 -5.60
C PRO A 98 13.65 -11.99 -4.86
N ALA A 99 13.87 -11.94 -3.55
CA ALA A 99 14.05 -13.10 -2.67
C ALA A 99 12.75 -13.92 -2.44
N GLY A 100 11.59 -13.44 -2.91
CA GLY A 100 10.29 -14.11 -2.74
C GLY A 100 10.13 -15.44 -3.48
N ALA A 101 11.06 -15.79 -4.38
CA ALA A 101 11.14 -17.12 -4.98
C ALA A 101 11.66 -18.12 -3.94
N GLY A 102 10.80 -18.52 -2.99
CA GLY A 102 11.11 -19.58 -2.00
C GLY A 102 11.55 -20.89 -2.65
N ALA A 103 11.68 -21.97 -1.88
CA ALA A 103 12.15 -23.26 -2.41
C ALA A 103 11.45 -23.70 -3.72
N ILE A 104 10.15 -23.43 -3.86
CA ILE A 104 9.38 -23.67 -5.08
C ILE A 104 9.86 -22.80 -6.24
N GLY A 105 10.07 -21.49 -6.01
CA GLY A 105 10.60 -20.58 -7.03
C GLY A 105 12.02 -20.93 -7.47
N ALA A 106 12.86 -21.39 -6.54
CA ALA A 106 14.20 -21.90 -6.86
C ALA A 106 14.14 -23.17 -7.73
N VAL A 107 13.24 -24.11 -7.41
CA VAL A 107 13.04 -25.33 -8.22
C VAL A 107 12.49 -24.99 -9.60
N VAL A 108 11.49 -24.12 -9.69
CA VAL A 108 10.91 -23.68 -10.96
C VAL A 108 11.95 -22.91 -11.80
N GLY A 109 12.74 -22.03 -11.17
CA GLY A 109 13.83 -21.31 -11.83
C GLY A 109 14.92 -22.25 -12.36
N ALA A 110 15.34 -23.22 -11.55
CA ALA A 110 16.32 -24.23 -11.97
C ALA A 110 15.78 -25.09 -13.13
N ALA A 111 14.51 -25.53 -13.06
CA ALA A 111 13.86 -26.28 -14.13
C ALA A 111 13.78 -25.47 -15.43
N LEU A 112 13.45 -24.18 -15.35
CA LEU A 112 13.43 -23.27 -16.50
C LEU A 112 14.83 -23.13 -17.12
N ILE A 113 15.88 -22.96 -16.31
CA ILE A 113 17.26 -22.87 -16.80
C ILE A 113 17.66 -24.17 -17.51
N ILE A 114 17.41 -25.33 -16.90
CA ILE A 114 17.70 -26.64 -17.52
C ILE A 114 16.94 -26.76 -18.84
N PHE A 115 15.65 -26.41 -18.85
CA PHE A 115 14.82 -26.41 -20.05
C PHE A 115 15.41 -25.54 -21.16
N LEU A 116 15.81 -24.29 -20.86
CA LEU A 116 16.39 -23.36 -21.83
C LEU A 116 17.74 -23.85 -22.37
N VAL A 117 18.62 -24.38 -21.50
CA VAL A 117 19.90 -24.92 -21.93
C VAL A 117 19.68 -26.09 -22.89
N LEU A 118 18.80 -27.04 -22.54
CA LEU A 118 18.45 -28.16 -23.40
C LEU A 118 17.80 -27.70 -24.71
N LEU A 119 16.93 -26.70 -24.67
CA LEU A 119 16.28 -26.15 -25.85
C LEU A 119 17.29 -25.56 -26.84
N ILE A 120 18.25 -24.77 -26.34
CA ILE A 120 19.29 -24.16 -27.18
C ILE A 120 20.21 -25.25 -27.76
N THR A 121 20.58 -26.25 -26.97
CA THR A 121 21.42 -27.37 -27.45
C THR A 121 20.70 -28.28 -28.44
N ASP A 122 19.37 -28.37 -28.39
CA ASP A 122 18.56 -29.09 -29.37
C ASP A 122 18.47 -28.33 -30.71
N ILE A 123 18.17 -27.02 -30.67
CA ILE A 123 18.11 -26.16 -31.88
C ILE A 123 19.46 -26.10 -32.62
N THR A 124 20.57 -26.13 -31.88
CA THR A 124 21.93 -26.17 -32.46
C THR A 124 22.36 -27.55 -32.94
N GLY A 125 21.52 -28.58 -32.74
CA GLY A 125 21.76 -29.95 -33.21
C GLY A 125 22.74 -30.75 -32.35
N HIS A 126 23.11 -30.25 -31.16
CA HIS A 126 23.95 -31.00 -30.23
C HIS A 126 23.17 -32.07 -29.45
N THR A 127 21.85 -31.89 -29.28
CA THR A 127 20.96 -32.85 -28.59
C THR A 127 19.66 -33.04 -29.36
N ASN A 128 18.87 -34.09 -29.03
CA ASN A 128 17.54 -34.34 -29.59
C ASN A 128 16.61 -34.79 -28.45
N VAL A 129 16.27 -33.86 -27.58
CA VAL A 129 15.44 -34.07 -26.38
C VAL A 129 13.99 -33.74 -26.70
N TYR A 130 13.76 -32.70 -27.51
CA TYR A 130 12.45 -32.19 -27.88
C TYR A 130 12.08 -32.61 -29.31
N ASN A 131 10.80 -32.92 -29.50
CA ASN A 131 10.24 -33.38 -30.78
C ASN A 131 9.73 -32.24 -31.67
N PHE A 132 9.71 -31.02 -31.16
CA PHE A 132 9.22 -29.82 -31.86
C PHE A 132 10.35 -28.92 -32.43
N THR A 133 11.61 -29.25 -32.16
CA THR A 133 12.80 -28.53 -32.64
C THR A 133 13.34 -29.06 -33.98
N ARG A 134 12.62 -29.99 -34.61
CA ARG A 134 12.99 -30.68 -35.86
C ARG A 134 12.03 -30.35 -36.99
#